data_AF-A0A0K2RHG7-F1
#
_entry.id   AF-A0A0K2RHG7-F1
#
_cell.length_a   1.000
_cell.length_b   1.000
_cell.length_c   1.000
_cell.angle_alpha   90.00
_cell.angle_beta   90.00
_cell.angle_gamma   90.00
#
_symmetry.space_group_name_H-M   'P 1'
#
loop_
_entity.id
_entity.type
_entity.pdbx_description
1 polymer ?
#
loop_
_entity_poly.entity_id
_entity_poly.type
_entity_poly.pdbx_seq_one_letter_code
_entity_poly.pdbx_strand_id
1 'polypeptide(L)'
;MLKGVNLSVAKGGTTAIVGPSGSGKTTLLRLIAGFEHPDTGSISLNGNKVAGDGIWVPAHKRHVGYVAQDGALFPHLTVGQNIAFGLDKSALDGGRRAVKARVQELLDMVSLDADMAKRRPHQLSGGQQQRVALARALAREPQLMLLDEPFSALDAGLRVATRRAVAKVLNEAGVTTILVTHDQAEALSFADQVAIMRGGKLAQIGNPFVVYTRPADRATAEFLGDAVILDAWMEGSLATCSLGGIPVRRPPAQGLVQLMLRPEQIRIAPDGPIRGVVVDTDYFGPRQPCGSSSPRALPPPAHPWPTREVAKSSPSGTGTLPSPSPARNCASAWWAKAWRSLWRIRATAGAVPDRCAPHCGRASVAAIVIYQQQEVSPMNAVSAMGAPLQSTIARLN
;
A
#
# COMPACT_ATOMS: atom_id res chain seq x y z
N MET A 1 23.00 7.44 5.71
CA MET A 1 21.52 7.30 5.61
C MET A 1 21.07 5.86 5.41
N LEU A 2 21.75 5.07 4.56
CA LEU A 2 21.50 3.64 4.40
C LEU A 2 22.39 2.81 5.34
N LYS A 3 21.92 1.63 5.75
CA LYS A 3 22.63 0.75 6.70
C LYS A 3 22.49 -0.72 6.28
N GLY A 4 23.52 -1.28 5.63
CA GLY A 4 23.57 -2.71 5.29
C GLY A 4 22.43 -3.18 4.39
N VAL A 5 22.17 -2.47 3.30
CA VAL A 5 21.09 -2.77 2.36
C VAL A 5 21.55 -3.86 1.38
N ASN A 6 20.92 -5.03 1.45
CA ASN A 6 21.13 -6.13 0.50
C ASN A 6 19.87 -6.31 -0.34
N LEU A 7 19.92 -5.94 -1.61
CA LEU A 7 18.80 -6.05 -2.55
C LEU A 7 19.25 -6.77 -3.81
N SER A 8 18.47 -7.74 -4.27
CA SER A 8 18.68 -8.45 -5.53
C SER A 8 17.42 -8.36 -6.36
N VAL A 9 17.53 -7.81 -7.56
CA VAL A 9 16.41 -7.59 -8.49
C VAL A 9 16.57 -8.55 -9.67
N ALA A 10 15.51 -9.30 -9.96
CA ALA A 10 15.49 -10.23 -11.08
C ALA A 10 15.43 -9.48 -12.41
N LYS A 11 16.17 -9.96 -13.42
CA LYS A 11 16.13 -9.40 -14.78
C LYS A 11 14.71 -9.49 -15.34
N GLY A 12 14.22 -8.38 -15.89
CA GLY A 12 12.85 -8.28 -16.42
C GLY A 12 11.75 -8.30 -15.35
N GLY A 13 12.12 -8.43 -14.07
CA GLY A 13 11.18 -8.36 -12.96
C GLY A 13 10.95 -6.92 -12.50
N THR A 14 9.82 -6.72 -11.83
CA THR A 14 9.45 -5.44 -11.22
C THR A 14 9.61 -5.52 -9.71
N THR A 15 10.42 -4.63 -9.14
CA THR A 15 10.63 -4.52 -7.69
C THR A 15 10.11 -3.19 -7.18
N ALA A 16 9.19 -3.21 -6.21
CA ALA A 16 8.73 -2.02 -5.51
C ALA A 16 9.44 -1.86 -4.17
N ILE A 17 10.00 -0.68 -3.93
CA ILE A 17 10.59 -0.27 -2.66
C ILE A 17 9.60 0.66 -1.97
N VAL A 18 9.07 0.20 -0.85
CA VAL A 18 8.02 0.90 -0.09
C VAL A 18 8.50 1.21 1.32
N GLY A 19 8.12 2.36 1.85
CA GLY A 19 8.52 2.74 3.20
C GLY A 19 8.10 4.16 3.57
N PRO A 20 8.14 4.53 4.85
CA PRO A 20 7.81 5.87 5.30
C PRO A 20 8.65 6.96 4.63
N SER A 21 8.16 8.20 4.62
CA SER A 21 8.94 9.36 4.18
C SER A 21 10.24 9.45 4.98
N GLY A 22 11.35 9.75 4.29
CA GLY A 22 12.68 9.80 4.91
C GLY A 22 13.33 8.45 5.21
N SER A 23 12.76 7.32 4.78
CA SER A 23 13.39 6.00 4.99
C SER A 23 14.65 5.74 4.15
N GLY A 24 14.93 6.60 3.15
CA GLY A 24 16.12 6.52 2.28
C GLY A 24 15.87 5.95 0.88
N LYS A 25 14.60 5.83 0.44
CA LYS A 25 14.22 5.23 -0.86
C LYS A 25 14.82 5.97 -2.06
N THR A 26 14.64 7.29 -2.13
CA THR A 26 15.21 8.14 -3.18
C THR A 26 16.75 8.11 -3.17
N THR A 27 17.36 8.11 -1.98
CA THR A 27 18.82 7.94 -1.83
C THR A 27 19.29 6.61 -2.43
N LEU A 28 18.57 5.51 -2.16
CA LEU A 28 18.88 4.21 -2.76
C LEU A 28 18.77 4.24 -4.29
N LEU A 29 17.73 4.86 -4.86
CA LEU A 29 17.63 5.04 -6.31
C LEU A 29 18.80 5.87 -6.88
N ARG A 30 19.18 6.96 -6.21
CA ARG A 30 20.30 7.82 -6.64
C ARG A 30 21.65 7.10 -6.62
N LEU A 31 21.88 6.24 -5.63
CA LEU A 31 23.07 5.38 -5.58
C LEU A 31 23.10 4.40 -6.77
N ILE A 32 21.97 3.77 -7.08
CA ILE A 32 21.84 2.83 -8.21
C ILE A 32 22.02 3.58 -9.55
N ALA A 33 21.39 4.75 -9.69
CA ALA A 33 21.48 5.60 -10.88
C ALA A 33 22.90 6.16 -11.10
N GLY A 34 23.70 6.28 -10.04
CA GLY A 34 25.05 6.87 -10.12
C GLY A 34 25.06 8.39 -9.94
N PHE A 35 24.07 8.94 -9.24
CA PHE A 35 24.04 10.34 -8.81
C PHE A 35 24.72 10.55 -7.44
N GLU A 36 24.80 9.50 -6.62
CA GLU A 36 25.45 9.54 -5.30
C GLU A 36 26.40 8.34 -5.13
N HIS A 37 27.48 8.52 -4.36
CA HIS A 37 28.48 7.48 -4.09
C HIS A 37 28.14 6.68 -2.83
N PRO A 38 28.25 5.34 -2.84
CA PRO A 38 28.13 4.55 -1.63
C PRO A 38 29.38 4.72 -0.76
N ASP A 39 29.20 4.92 0.55
CA ASP A 39 30.31 4.98 1.52
C ASP A 39 31.03 3.62 1.64
N THR A 40 30.25 2.54 1.61
CA THR A 40 30.71 1.15 1.74
C THR A 40 29.82 0.22 0.93
N GLY A 41 30.36 -0.94 0.53
CA GLY A 41 29.64 -1.96 -0.25
C GLY A 41 29.80 -1.75 -1.75
N SER A 42 29.07 -2.55 -2.53
CA SER A 42 29.17 -2.56 -3.99
C SER A 42 27.81 -2.64 -4.67
N ILE A 43 27.71 -2.07 -5.88
CA ILE A 43 26.54 -2.15 -6.74
C ILE A 43 26.96 -2.78 -8.06
N SER A 44 26.23 -3.81 -8.49
CA SER A 44 26.45 -4.49 -9.77
C SER A 44 25.18 -4.46 -10.62
N LEU A 45 25.33 -4.09 -11.89
CA LEU A 45 24.25 -4.08 -12.88
C LEU A 45 24.58 -5.11 -13.97
N ASN A 46 23.69 -6.07 -14.19
CA ASN A 46 23.88 -7.15 -15.17
C ASN A 46 25.25 -7.87 -15.02
N GLY A 47 25.65 -8.14 -13.78
CA GLY A 47 26.95 -8.76 -13.44
C GLY A 47 28.15 -7.80 -13.41
N ASN A 48 28.04 -6.60 -13.97
CA ASN A 48 29.13 -5.62 -13.99
C ASN A 48 29.09 -4.72 -12.76
N LYS A 49 30.19 -4.64 -12.01
CA LYS A 49 30.30 -3.71 -10.87
C LYS A 49 30.33 -2.27 -11.37
N VAL A 50 29.41 -1.43 -10.89
CA VAL A 50 29.28 -0.02 -11.27
C VAL A 50 29.66 0.95 -10.15
N ALA A 51 29.69 0.47 -8.90
CA ALA A 51 30.15 1.23 -7.75
C ALA A 51 30.73 0.28 -6.69
N GLY A 52 31.73 0.74 -5.94
CA GLY A 52 32.39 0.01 -4.84
C GLY A 52 33.79 -0.48 -5.20
N ASP A 53 34.62 -0.75 -4.19
CA ASP A 53 36.00 -1.25 -4.33
C ASP A 53 36.87 -0.43 -5.29
N GLY A 54 36.80 0.91 -5.19
CA GLY A 54 37.54 1.83 -6.06
C GLY A 54 36.94 2.01 -7.46
N ILE A 55 35.86 1.28 -7.80
CA ILE A 55 35.15 1.43 -9.07
C ILE A 55 34.02 2.44 -8.92
N TRP A 56 33.91 3.35 -9.89
CA TRP A 56 32.78 4.26 -10.01
C TRP A 56 32.45 4.54 -11.48
N VAL A 57 31.27 4.11 -11.92
CA VAL A 57 30.72 4.38 -13.24
C VAL A 57 29.74 5.55 -13.13
N PRO A 58 29.92 6.66 -13.86
CA PRO A 58 28.96 7.78 -13.87
C PRO A 58 27.59 7.39 -14.43
N ALA A 59 26.53 8.08 -14.00
CA ALA A 59 25.14 7.80 -14.39
C ALA A 59 24.93 7.64 -15.90
N HIS A 60 25.51 8.52 -16.73
CA HIS A 60 25.35 8.49 -18.18
C HIS A 60 25.95 7.25 -18.87
N LYS A 61 26.83 6.50 -18.19
CA LYS A 61 27.44 5.25 -18.69
C LYS A 61 26.76 3.98 -18.15
N ARG A 62 25.80 4.12 -17.22
CA ARG A 62 25.13 2.95 -16.59
C ARG A 62 23.98 2.37 -17.40
N HIS A 63 23.57 3.00 -18.51
CA HIS A 63 22.43 2.57 -19.34
C HIS A 63 21.12 2.38 -18.53
N VAL A 64 20.92 3.27 -17.54
CA VAL A 64 19.75 3.28 -16.65
C VAL A 64 18.80 4.39 -17.09
N GLY A 65 17.51 4.08 -17.17
CA GLY A 65 16.44 5.08 -17.29
C GLY A 65 16.03 5.57 -15.91
N TYR A 66 16.03 6.88 -15.67
CA TYR A 66 15.60 7.47 -14.41
C TYR A 66 14.43 8.42 -14.64
N VAL A 67 13.31 8.14 -13.98
CA VAL A 67 12.12 8.99 -13.99
C VAL A 67 11.94 9.56 -12.59
N ALA A 68 12.20 10.86 -12.45
CA ALA A 68 12.02 11.60 -11.22
C ALA A 68 10.53 11.81 -10.89
N GLN A 69 10.25 12.13 -9.63
CA GLN A 69 8.91 12.39 -9.11
C GLN A 69 8.17 13.53 -9.83
N ASP A 70 8.89 14.57 -10.26
CA ASP A 70 8.33 15.70 -11.02
C ASP A 70 8.25 15.43 -12.53
N GLY A 71 8.69 14.24 -12.99
CA GLY A 71 8.86 13.87 -14.39
C GLY A 71 10.01 14.59 -15.10
N ALA A 72 10.51 15.71 -14.54
CA ALA A 72 11.57 16.57 -15.07
C ALA A 72 11.47 16.80 -16.59
N LEU A 73 10.27 17.11 -17.10
CA LEU A 73 10.08 17.42 -18.52
C LEU A 73 10.69 18.78 -18.86
N PHE A 74 11.29 18.91 -20.04
CA PHE A 74 11.85 20.18 -20.50
C PHE A 74 10.70 21.12 -20.90
N PRO A 75 10.47 22.24 -20.19
CA PRO A 75 9.28 23.08 -20.38
C PRO A 75 9.29 23.84 -21.71
N HIS A 76 10.48 24.04 -22.27
CA HIS A 76 10.71 24.73 -23.54
C HIS A 76 10.60 23.81 -24.76
N LEU A 77 10.53 22.49 -24.56
CA LEU A 77 10.39 21.49 -25.62
C LEU A 77 8.95 20.98 -25.71
N THR A 78 8.50 20.62 -26.90
CA THR A 78 7.24 19.88 -27.07
C THR A 78 7.35 18.46 -26.52
N VAL A 79 6.22 17.75 -26.38
CA VAL A 79 6.20 16.33 -26.01
C VAL A 79 7.07 15.50 -26.96
N GLY A 80 6.90 15.68 -28.27
CA GLY A 80 7.68 14.93 -29.25
C GLY A 80 9.18 15.24 -29.16
N GLN A 81 9.55 16.49 -28.86
CA GLN A 81 10.94 16.87 -28.64
C GLN A 81 11.51 16.33 -27.31
N ASN A 82 10.69 16.27 -26.26
CA ASN A 82 11.07 15.64 -24.99
C ASN A 82 11.38 14.16 -25.19
N ILE A 83 10.53 13.42 -25.91
CA ILE A 83 10.74 12.01 -26.21
C ILE A 83 11.96 11.84 -27.13
N ALA A 84 12.06 12.65 -28.19
CA ALA A 84 13.18 12.61 -29.13
C ALA A 84 14.53 12.97 -28.49
N PHE A 85 14.55 13.65 -27.35
CA PHE A 85 15.77 13.91 -26.59
C PHE A 85 16.39 12.63 -26.03
N GLY A 86 15.57 11.61 -25.74
CA GLY A 86 16.05 10.31 -25.28
C GLY A 86 16.55 9.39 -26.40
N LEU A 87 16.26 9.70 -27.67
CA LEU A 87 16.63 8.84 -28.79
C LEU A 87 18.11 8.96 -29.13
N ASP A 88 18.75 7.82 -29.41
CA ASP A 88 20.03 7.80 -30.10
C ASP A 88 19.83 8.10 -31.59
N LYS A 89 20.05 9.35 -31.97
CA LYS A 89 19.89 9.80 -33.36
C LYS A 89 20.90 9.15 -34.31
N SER A 90 22.02 8.63 -33.80
CA SER A 90 23.05 7.98 -34.63
C SER A 90 22.64 6.56 -35.02
N ALA A 91 21.75 5.92 -34.25
CA ALA A 91 21.22 4.59 -34.52
C ALA A 91 19.99 4.60 -35.46
N LEU A 92 19.50 5.78 -35.88
CA LEU A 92 18.28 5.91 -36.68
C LEU A 92 18.60 6.26 -38.14
N ASP A 93 18.57 5.24 -39.01
CA ASP A 93 18.67 5.42 -40.46
C ASP A 93 17.38 6.08 -41.00
N GLY A 94 17.52 7.26 -41.61
CA GLY A 94 16.38 8.05 -42.14
C GLY A 94 16.13 9.40 -41.46
N GLY A 95 17.03 9.83 -40.56
CA GLY A 95 17.09 11.19 -40.04
C GLY A 95 15.78 11.63 -39.35
N ARG A 96 15.26 12.81 -39.72
CA ARG A 96 14.05 13.37 -39.06
C ARG A 96 12.81 12.49 -39.21
N ARG A 97 12.68 11.74 -40.31
CA ARG A 97 11.51 10.88 -40.55
C ARG A 97 11.51 9.68 -39.60
N ALA A 98 12.67 9.04 -39.44
CA ALA A 98 12.86 7.93 -38.50
C ALA A 98 12.62 8.38 -37.04
N VAL A 99 13.14 9.55 -36.65
CA VAL A 99 12.87 10.14 -35.32
C VAL A 99 11.38 10.34 -35.09
N LYS A 100 10.64 10.87 -36.08
CA LYS A 100 9.19 11.11 -35.94
C LYS A 100 8.42 9.79 -35.80
N ALA A 101 8.78 8.77 -36.58
CA ALA A 101 8.17 7.44 -36.48
C ALA A 101 8.41 6.82 -35.09
N ARG A 102 9.65 6.86 -34.60
CA ARG A 102 9.99 6.31 -33.28
C ARG A 102 9.29 7.05 -32.13
N VAL A 103 9.18 8.38 -32.21
CA VAL A 103 8.38 9.16 -31.25
C VAL A 103 6.92 8.73 -31.25
N GLN A 104 6.35 8.45 -32.43
CA GLN A 104 4.97 7.99 -32.54
C GLN A 104 4.79 6.62 -31.89
N GLU A 105 5.67 5.67 -32.18
CA GLU A 105 5.66 4.33 -31.55
C GLU A 105 5.73 4.43 -30.02
N LEU A 106 6.59 5.32 -29.49
CA LEU A 106 6.72 5.51 -28.05
C LEU A 106 5.48 6.15 -27.42
N LEU A 107 4.81 7.07 -28.14
CA LEU A 107 3.53 7.64 -27.70
C LEU A 107 2.42 6.59 -27.67
N ASP A 108 2.34 5.76 -28.71
CA ASP A 108 1.37 4.67 -28.81
C ASP A 108 1.60 3.65 -27.69
N MET A 109 2.87 3.31 -27.42
CA MET A 109 3.27 2.43 -26.33
C MET A 109 2.74 2.96 -24.99
N VAL A 110 2.90 4.25 -24.69
CA VAL A 110 2.37 4.84 -23.45
C VAL A 110 0.88 5.24 -23.54
N SER A 111 0.16 4.80 -24.56
CA SER A 111 -1.27 5.07 -24.78
C SER A 111 -1.61 6.58 -24.79
N LEU A 112 -0.78 7.36 -25.49
CA LEU A 112 -1.02 8.79 -25.75
C LEU A 112 -1.23 9.02 -27.25
N ASP A 113 -2.21 9.86 -27.59
CA ASP A 113 -2.50 10.17 -28.99
C ASP A 113 -1.33 10.87 -29.67
N ALA A 114 -1.12 10.54 -30.95
CA ALA A 114 -0.14 11.16 -31.85
C ALA A 114 -0.12 12.70 -31.79
N ASP A 115 -1.31 13.30 -31.70
CA ASP A 115 -1.49 14.76 -31.70
C ASP A 115 -0.88 15.43 -30.46
N MET A 116 -0.64 14.68 -29.39
CA MET A 116 0.03 15.20 -28.20
C MET A 116 1.49 15.56 -28.46
N ALA A 117 2.14 15.02 -29.50
CA ALA A 117 3.53 15.31 -29.84
C ALA A 117 3.82 16.81 -30.02
N LYS A 118 2.81 17.60 -30.42
CA LYS A 118 2.91 19.04 -30.65
C LYS A 118 2.66 19.88 -29.39
N ARG A 119 2.08 19.28 -28.34
CA ARG A 119 1.77 19.99 -27.09
C ARG A 119 3.05 20.25 -26.29
N ARG A 120 2.97 21.23 -25.40
CA ARG A 120 4.00 21.53 -24.38
C ARG A 120 3.62 20.95 -23.02
N PRO A 121 4.57 20.69 -22.11
CA PRO A 121 4.30 20.04 -20.82
C PRO A 121 3.20 20.71 -19.98
N HIS A 122 3.11 22.04 -19.99
CA HIS A 122 2.07 22.79 -19.25
C HIS A 122 0.65 22.60 -19.79
N GLN A 123 0.48 22.02 -20.98
CA GLN A 123 -0.82 21.73 -21.61
C GLN A 123 -1.30 20.29 -21.33
N LEU A 124 -0.59 19.57 -20.47
CA LEU A 124 -0.83 18.16 -20.17
C LEU A 124 -1.30 18.00 -18.71
N SER A 125 -2.18 17.03 -18.48
CA SER A 125 -2.47 16.59 -17.11
C SER A 125 -1.23 15.93 -16.48
N GLY A 126 -1.18 15.88 -15.14
CA GLY A 126 -0.04 15.24 -14.44
C GLY A 126 0.22 13.80 -14.91
N GLY A 127 -0.84 13.04 -15.20
CA GLY A 127 -0.72 11.68 -15.73
C GLY A 127 -0.22 11.58 -17.15
N GLN A 128 -0.53 12.57 -17.99
CA GLN A 128 0.05 12.67 -19.33
C GLN A 128 1.52 13.04 -19.25
N GLN A 129 1.89 14.00 -18.38
CA GLN A 129 3.30 14.37 -18.16
C GLN A 129 4.13 13.17 -17.70
N GLN A 130 3.61 12.36 -16.79
CA GLN A 130 4.28 11.15 -16.34
C GLN A 130 4.53 10.14 -17.46
N ARG A 131 3.50 9.89 -18.29
CA ARG A 131 3.60 8.96 -19.42
C ARG A 131 4.58 9.46 -20.49
N VAL A 132 4.66 10.77 -20.70
CA VAL A 132 5.70 11.37 -21.55
C VAL A 132 7.10 11.20 -20.96
N ALA A 133 7.26 11.36 -19.64
CA ALA A 133 8.55 11.15 -18.97
C ALA A 133 8.99 9.68 -19.07
N LEU A 134 8.05 8.74 -18.93
CA LEU A 134 8.27 7.31 -19.15
C LEU A 134 8.69 7.02 -20.59
N ALA A 135 7.95 7.54 -21.58
CA ALA A 135 8.28 7.38 -23.00
C ALA A 135 9.68 7.91 -23.34
N ARG A 136 10.05 9.08 -22.80
CA ARG A 136 11.40 9.64 -22.95
C ARG A 136 12.48 8.74 -22.35
N ALA A 137 12.23 8.12 -21.22
CA ALA A 137 13.19 7.21 -20.59
C ALA A 137 13.29 5.87 -21.34
N LEU A 138 12.16 5.34 -21.85
CA LEU A 138 12.12 4.15 -22.70
C LEU A 138 12.79 4.37 -24.07
N ALA A 139 12.80 5.60 -24.58
CA ALA A 139 13.47 5.98 -25.81
C ALA A 139 14.98 5.64 -25.83
N ARG A 140 15.60 5.51 -24.65
CA ARG A 140 17.02 5.14 -24.48
C ARG A 140 17.25 3.63 -24.45
N GLU A 141 16.19 2.82 -24.53
CA GLU A 141 16.21 1.36 -24.42
C GLU A 141 17.03 0.87 -23.19
N PRO A 142 16.71 1.38 -21.98
CA PRO A 142 17.49 1.08 -20.80
C PRO A 142 17.33 -0.37 -20.35
N GLN A 143 18.40 -0.96 -19.80
CA GLN A 143 18.35 -2.30 -19.21
C GLN A 143 17.66 -2.31 -17.84
N LEU A 144 17.67 -1.15 -17.16
CA LEU A 144 17.08 -0.92 -15.85
C LEU A 144 16.33 0.41 -15.84
N MET A 145 15.07 0.37 -15.45
CA MET A 145 14.22 1.53 -15.23
C MET A 145 14.08 1.82 -13.73
N LEU A 146 14.33 3.07 -13.35
CA LEU A 146 14.20 3.57 -11.99
C LEU A 146 13.07 4.61 -11.96
N LEU A 147 12.03 4.35 -11.18
CA LEU A 147 10.85 5.21 -11.08
C LEU A 147 10.72 5.72 -9.65
N ASP A 148 10.85 7.03 -9.43
CA ASP A 148 10.70 7.65 -8.10
C ASP A 148 9.32 8.30 -7.97
N GLU A 149 8.43 7.70 -7.17
CA GLU A 149 7.06 8.14 -6.93
C GLU A 149 6.24 8.53 -8.20
N PRO A 150 6.23 7.70 -9.26
CA PRO A 150 5.67 8.06 -10.56
C PRO A 150 4.15 8.31 -10.55
N PHE A 151 3.42 7.84 -9.54
CA PHE A 151 1.96 7.96 -9.49
C PHE A 151 1.48 8.90 -8.37
N SER A 152 2.40 9.59 -7.68
CA SER A 152 2.09 10.49 -6.56
C SER A 152 1.22 11.69 -6.95
N ALA A 153 1.44 12.24 -8.15
CA ALA A 153 0.73 13.42 -8.67
C ALA A 153 -0.61 13.13 -9.38
N LEU A 154 -1.06 11.87 -9.41
CA LEU A 154 -2.29 11.46 -10.10
C LEU A 154 -3.52 11.52 -9.18
N ASP A 155 -4.70 11.79 -9.73
CA ASP A 155 -5.97 11.62 -9.01
C ASP A 155 -6.25 10.15 -8.69
N ALA A 156 -6.83 9.88 -7.52
CA ALA A 156 -7.04 8.52 -7.00
C ALA A 156 -7.78 7.58 -7.97
N GLY A 157 -8.77 8.08 -8.70
CA GLY A 157 -9.51 7.29 -9.70
C GLY A 157 -8.71 6.96 -10.97
N LEU A 158 -7.77 7.83 -11.37
CA LEU A 158 -6.96 7.64 -12.57
C LEU A 158 -5.68 6.84 -12.29
N ARG A 159 -5.26 6.75 -11.02
CA ARG A 159 -4.07 6.00 -10.57
C ARG A 159 -4.13 4.54 -10.99
N VAL A 160 -5.24 3.83 -10.76
CA VAL A 160 -5.33 2.38 -11.02
C VAL A 160 -5.17 2.07 -12.50
N ALA A 161 -5.91 2.76 -13.37
CA ALA A 161 -5.83 2.57 -14.81
C ALA A 161 -4.44 2.94 -15.36
N THR A 162 -3.87 4.06 -14.89
CA THR A 162 -2.54 4.51 -15.32
C THR A 162 -1.44 3.55 -14.86
N ARG A 163 -1.50 3.07 -13.61
CA ARG A 163 -0.56 2.05 -13.07
C ARG A 163 -0.58 0.80 -13.92
N ARG A 164 -1.77 0.28 -14.25
CA ARG A 164 -1.91 -0.92 -15.07
C ARG A 164 -1.36 -0.71 -16.49
N ALA A 165 -1.61 0.45 -17.09
CA ALA A 165 -1.05 0.79 -18.40
C ALA A 165 0.48 0.86 -18.36
N VAL A 166 1.07 1.54 -17.37
CA VAL A 166 2.53 1.63 -17.20
C VAL A 166 3.15 0.27 -16.92
N ALA A 167 2.55 -0.54 -16.04
CA ALA A 167 3.02 -1.90 -15.75
C ALA A 167 3.05 -2.77 -17.01
N LYS A 168 1.98 -2.70 -17.82
CA LYS A 168 1.88 -3.41 -19.09
C LYS A 168 3.00 -3.01 -20.04
N VAL A 169 3.23 -1.70 -20.22
CA VAL A 169 4.30 -1.18 -21.08
C VAL A 169 5.69 -1.67 -20.66
N LEU A 170 6.00 -1.60 -19.36
CA LEU A 170 7.31 -2.02 -18.86
C LEU A 170 7.52 -3.53 -18.99
N ASN A 171 6.47 -4.32 -18.77
CA ASN A 171 6.50 -5.76 -18.92
C ASN A 171 6.63 -6.17 -20.40
N GLU A 172 5.88 -5.54 -21.31
CA GLU A 172 5.98 -5.77 -22.76
C GLU A 172 7.35 -5.37 -23.31
N ALA A 173 7.97 -4.33 -22.76
CA ALA A 173 9.33 -3.92 -23.09
C ALA A 173 10.41 -4.83 -22.48
N GLY A 174 10.06 -5.73 -21.55
CA GLY A 174 11.00 -6.64 -20.87
C GLY A 174 12.05 -5.92 -20.01
N VAL A 175 11.76 -4.69 -19.58
CA VAL A 175 12.73 -3.84 -18.87
C VAL A 175 12.67 -4.14 -17.37
N THR A 176 13.84 -4.41 -16.78
CA THR A 176 13.96 -4.56 -15.33
C THR A 176 13.56 -3.25 -14.65
N THR A 177 12.63 -3.27 -13.69
CA THR A 177 12.07 -2.04 -13.13
C THR A 177 12.21 -2.00 -11.61
N ILE A 178 12.69 -0.89 -11.08
CA ILE A 178 12.63 -0.56 -9.66
C ILE A 178 11.75 0.67 -9.47
N LEU A 179 10.67 0.49 -8.71
CA LEU A 179 9.71 1.52 -8.35
C LEU A 179 9.90 1.91 -6.90
N VAL A 180 10.00 3.20 -6.59
CA VAL A 180 9.90 3.73 -5.22
C VAL A 180 8.53 4.35 -5.04
N THR A 181 7.87 4.00 -3.93
CA THR A 181 6.57 4.58 -3.60
C THR A 181 6.36 4.65 -2.08
N HIS A 182 5.45 5.53 -1.67
CA HIS A 182 4.91 5.55 -0.31
C HIS A 182 3.51 4.91 -0.25
N ASP A 183 2.91 4.56 -1.40
CA ASP A 183 1.60 3.93 -1.50
C ASP A 183 1.75 2.39 -1.43
N GLN A 184 1.12 1.80 -0.42
CA GLN A 184 1.17 0.35 -0.17
C GLN A 184 0.42 -0.44 -1.26
N ALA A 185 -0.75 0.05 -1.66
CA ALA A 185 -1.58 -0.61 -2.67
C ALA A 185 -0.87 -0.61 -4.02
N GLU A 186 -0.11 0.44 -4.31
CA GLU A 186 0.75 0.50 -5.49
C GLU A 186 1.85 -0.55 -5.46
N ALA A 187 2.60 -0.65 -4.37
CA ALA A 187 3.66 -1.65 -4.24
C ALA A 187 3.12 -3.09 -4.36
N LEU A 188 1.96 -3.36 -3.76
CA LEU A 188 1.36 -4.70 -3.74
C LEU A 188 0.72 -5.12 -5.06
N SER A 189 0.24 -4.17 -5.87
CA SER A 189 -0.45 -4.47 -7.15
C SER A 189 0.46 -4.38 -8.37
N PHE A 190 1.58 -3.67 -8.28
CA PHE A 190 2.44 -3.37 -9.42
C PHE A 190 3.66 -4.28 -9.54
N ALA A 191 4.22 -4.75 -8.42
CA ALA A 191 5.52 -5.40 -8.40
C ALA A 191 5.46 -6.91 -8.22
N ASP A 192 6.46 -7.62 -8.76
CA ASP A 192 6.69 -9.04 -8.53
C ASP A 192 7.39 -9.28 -7.18
N GLN A 193 8.16 -8.29 -6.74
CA GLN A 193 8.88 -8.27 -5.47
C GLN A 193 8.67 -6.94 -4.75
N VAL A 194 8.39 -7.00 -3.45
CA VAL A 194 8.27 -5.82 -2.58
C VAL A 194 9.42 -5.84 -1.57
N ALA A 195 10.12 -4.71 -1.46
CA ALA A 195 11.16 -4.46 -0.49
C ALA A 195 10.72 -3.33 0.45
N ILE A 196 10.54 -3.64 1.72
CA ILE A 196 10.07 -2.70 2.74
C ILE A 196 11.27 -2.05 3.39
N MET A 197 11.30 -0.72 3.41
CA MET A 197 12.41 0.06 3.88
C MET A 197 12.04 0.88 5.12
N ARG A 198 12.79 0.71 6.21
CA ARG A 198 12.58 1.40 7.49
C ARG A 198 13.92 1.77 8.12
N GLY A 199 14.08 3.05 8.48
CA GLY A 199 15.30 3.53 9.15
C GLY A 199 16.61 3.28 8.39
N GLY A 200 16.58 3.35 7.05
CA GLY A 200 17.76 3.09 6.21
C GLY A 200 18.09 1.61 5.98
N LYS A 201 17.25 0.68 6.47
CA LYS A 201 17.41 -0.77 6.32
C LYS A 201 16.25 -1.36 5.53
N LEU A 202 16.47 -2.51 4.89
CA LEU A 202 15.39 -3.33 4.37
C LEU A 202 14.85 -4.21 5.51
N ALA A 203 13.59 -3.98 5.88
CA ALA A 203 12.89 -4.73 6.93
C ALA A 203 12.45 -6.11 6.44
N GLN A 204 11.94 -6.18 5.20
CA GLN A 204 11.50 -7.43 4.58
C GLN A 204 11.57 -7.30 3.07
N ILE A 205 11.89 -8.40 2.38
CA ILE A 205 11.88 -8.50 0.92
C ILE A 205 11.14 -9.78 0.56
N GLY A 206 10.25 -9.75 -0.41
CA GLY A 206 9.58 -10.95 -0.88
C GLY A 206 8.48 -10.68 -1.89
N ASN A 207 7.77 -11.73 -2.28
CA ASN A 207 6.58 -11.60 -3.11
C ASN A 207 5.51 -10.76 -2.37
N PRO A 208 4.79 -9.84 -3.05
CA PRO A 208 3.73 -9.02 -2.44
C PRO A 208 2.77 -9.81 -1.55
N PHE A 209 2.36 -10.98 -2.01
CA PHE A 209 1.44 -11.86 -1.30
C PHE A 209 2.02 -12.36 0.01
N VAL A 210 3.28 -12.81 -0.01
CA VAL A 210 3.98 -13.28 1.18
C VAL A 210 4.22 -12.13 2.14
N VAL A 211 4.66 -10.98 1.64
CA VAL A 211 4.95 -9.81 2.48
C VAL A 211 3.68 -9.27 3.14
N TYR A 212 2.53 -9.31 2.46
CA TYR A 212 1.24 -8.88 3.00
C TYR A 212 0.63 -9.86 4.01
N THR A 213 0.64 -11.16 3.68
CA THR A 213 0.04 -12.21 4.52
C THR A 213 0.97 -12.64 5.66
N ARG A 214 2.28 -12.56 5.43
CA ARG A 214 3.34 -12.98 6.36
C ARG A 214 4.39 -11.89 6.57
N PRO A 215 3.99 -10.77 7.18
CA PRO A 215 4.91 -9.70 7.52
C PRO A 215 5.91 -10.16 8.60
N ALA A 216 7.16 -9.72 8.47
CA ALA A 216 8.26 -10.13 9.36
C ALA A 216 8.14 -9.57 10.79
N ASP A 217 7.45 -8.44 10.96
CA ASP A 217 7.23 -7.80 12.24
C ASP A 217 5.94 -6.97 12.24
N ARG A 218 5.47 -6.60 13.44
CA ARG A 218 4.25 -5.80 13.66
C ARG A 218 4.23 -4.50 12.90
N ALA A 219 5.32 -3.74 12.96
CA ALA A 219 5.41 -2.47 12.27
C ALA A 219 5.33 -2.65 10.74
N THR A 220 5.77 -3.80 10.20
CA THR A 220 5.64 -4.16 8.80
C THR A 220 4.20 -4.53 8.44
N ALA A 221 3.47 -5.26 9.30
CA ALA A 221 2.05 -5.52 9.07
C ALA A 221 1.21 -4.26 9.03
N GLU A 222 1.36 -3.43 10.07
CA GLU A 222 0.62 -2.17 10.24
C GLU A 222 1.01 -1.18 9.14
N PHE A 223 2.24 -1.25 8.64
CA PHE A 223 2.68 -0.43 7.51
C PHE A 223 2.14 -0.90 6.16
N LEU A 224 1.79 -2.17 5.96
CA LEU A 224 1.31 -2.67 4.66
C LEU A 224 -0.21 -2.61 4.49
N GLY A 225 -0.92 -2.42 5.60
CA GLY A 225 -2.37 -2.32 5.61
C GLY A 225 -2.92 -2.49 7.02
N ASP A 226 -4.24 -2.40 7.13
CA ASP A 226 -4.91 -2.59 8.41
C ASP A 226 -4.64 -3.98 8.99
N ALA A 227 -4.45 -4.03 10.30
CA ALA A 227 -4.21 -5.25 11.04
C ALA A 227 -4.87 -5.16 12.40
N VAL A 228 -5.63 -6.21 12.75
CA VAL A 228 -6.10 -6.45 14.11
C VAL A 228 -5.04 -7.32 14.79
N ILE A 229 -4.37 -6.77 15.80
CA ILE A 229 -3.36 -7.47 16.59
C ILE A 229 -3.97 -7.85 17.93
N LEU A 230 -3.92 -9.14 18.26
CA LEU A 230 -4.47 -9.69 19.50
C LEU A 230 -3.39 -10.48 20.24
N ASP A 231 -3.28 -10.29 21.54
CA ASP A 231 -2.48 -11.18 22.37
C ASP A 231 -3.19 -12.54 22.48
N ALA A 232 -2.42 -13.62 22.31
CA ALA A 232 -2.92 -14.98 22.29
C ALA A 232 -1.96 -15.94 23.01
N TRP A 233 -2.52 -16.99 23.60
CA TRP A 233 -1.75 -18.14 24.07
C TRP A 233 -1.76 -19.23 23.02
N MET A 234 -0.58 -19.62 22.52
CA MET A 234 -0.40 -20.59 21.46
C MET A 234 -0.11 -21.97 22.04
N GLU A 235 -1.01 -22.93 21.82
CA GLU A 235 -0.83 -24.33 22.20
C GLU A 235 -1.08 -25.25 21.00
N GLY A 236 -0.07 -26.03 20.62
CA GLY A 236 -0.08 -26.79 19.37
C GLY A 236 -0.34 -25.87 18.19
N SER A 237 -1.45 -26.08 17.48
CA SER A 237 -1.92 -25.27 16.36
C SER A 237 -3.15 -24.41 16.69
N LEU A 238 -3.48 -24.20 17.97
CA LEU A 238 -4.64 -23.41 18.40
C LEU A 238 -4.25 -22.20 19.24
N ALA A 239 -4.46 -20.99 18.71
CA ALA A 239 -4.16 -19.74 19.39
C ALA A 239 -5.39 -19.25 20.14
N THR A 240 -5.36 -19.29 21.46
CA THR A 240 -6.45 -18.85 22.32
C THR A 240 -6.29 -17.36 22.61
N CYS A 241 -7.26 -16.54 22.18
CA CYS A 241 -7.26 -15.10 22.35
C CYS A 241 -8.63 -14.58 22.83
N SER A 242 -8.81 -13.26 22.90
CA SER A 242 -10.11 -12.65 23.26
C SER A 242 -11.24 -12.98 22.29
N LEU A 243 -10.92 -13.45 21.08
CA LEU A 243 -11.89 -13.96 20.10
C LEU A 243 -12.14 -15.48 20.24
N GLY A 244 -11.56 -16.15 21.23
CA GLY A 244 -11.60 -17.61 21.38
C GLY A 244 -10.40 -18.31 20.70
N GLY A 245 -10.55 -19.62 20.44
CA GLY A 245 -9.51 -20.45 19.84
C GLY A 245 -9.46 -20.31 18.32
N ILE A 246 -8.37 -19.74 17.80
CA ILE A 246 -8.14 -19.55 16.37
C ILE A 246 -7.10 -20.57 15.88
N PRO A 247 -7.42 -21.45 14.93
CA PRO A 247 -6.45 -22.39 14.40
C PRO A 247 -5.37 -21.67 13.58
N VAL A 248 -4.11 -22.04 13.80
CA VAL A 248 -2.91 -21.51 13.13
C VAL A 248 -2.18 -22.67 12.45
N ARG A 249 -2.10 -22.63 11.11
CA ARG A 249 -1.54 -23.75 10.32
C ARG A 249 -0.04 -24.00 10.54
N ARG A 250 0.73 -22.99 10.94
CA ARG A 250 2.18 -23.06 11.17
C ARG A 250 2.55 -22.25 12.41
N PRO A 251 2.37 -22.82 13.62
CA PRO A 251 2.67 -22.13 14.86
C PRO A 251 4.18 -21.89 14.94
N PRO A 252 4.62 -20.63 15.08
CA PRO A 252 6.04 -20.28 15.06
C PRO A 252 6.74 -20.50 16.41
N ALA A 253 5.96 -20.48 17.48
CA ALA A 253 6.38 -20.66 18.86
C ALA A 253 5.19 -21.19 19.67
N GLN A 254 5.44 -21.65 20.89
CA GLN A 254 4.41 -22.01 21.87
C GLN A 254 4.40 -20.95 22.98
N GLY A 255 3.27 -20.80 23.69
CA GLY A 255 3.11 -19.81 24.76
C GLY A 255 2.58 -18.46 24.27
N LEU A 256 2.98 -17.36 24.91
CA LEU A 256 2.44 -16.03 24.61
C LEU A 256 2.92 -15.51 23.25
N VAL A 257 1.97 -15.23 22.35
CA VAL A 257 2.21 -14.72 20.99
C VAL A 257 1.27 -13.58 20.65
N GLN A 258 1.60 -12.82 19.61
CA GLN A 258 0.69 -11.88 18.98
C GLN A 258 0.12 -12.47 17.70
N LEU A 259 -1.21 -12.54 17.64
CA LEU A 259 -1.97 -12.96 16.48
C LEU A 259 -2.32 -11.75 15.61
N MET A 260 -1.93 -11.78 14.35
CA MET A 260 -2.35 -10.79 13.35
C MET A 260 -3.52 -11.33 12.54
N LEU A 261 -4.60 -10.57 12.45
CA LEU A 261 -5.73 -10.80 11.56
C LEU A 261 -5.91 -9.59 10.65
N ARG A 262 -6.06 -9.83 9.35
CA ARG A 262 -6.46 -8.78 8.41
C ARG A 262 -7.97 -8.59 8.44
N PRO A 263 -8.50 -7.35 8.33
CA PRO A 263 -9.95 -7.11 8.38
C PRO A 263 -10.75 -7.94 7.37
N GLU A 264 -10.21 -8.18 6.18
CA GLU A 264 -10.85 -9.01 5.15
C GLU A 264 -10.98 -10.49 5.52
N GLN A 265 -10.26 -10.96 6.54
CA GLN A 265 -10.38 -12.32 7.09
C GLN A 265 -11.51 -12.43 8.11
N ILE A 266 -12.06 -11.29 8.56
CA ILE A 266 -13.13 -11.22 9.56
C ILE A 266 -14.46 -10.99 8.84
N ARG A 267 -15.42 -11.89 9.01
CA ARG A 267 -16.78 -11.76 8.49
C ARG A 267 -17.77 -11.81 9.64
N ILE A 268 -18.78 -10.95 9.62
CA ILE A 268 -19.89 -11.03 10.57
C ILE A 268 -20.94 -11.97 9.97
N ALA A 269 -21.40 -12.96 10.74
CA ALA A 269 -22.45 -13.90 10.31
C ALA A 269 -23.34 -14.27 11.50
N PRO A 270 -24.64 -14.57 11.29
CA PRO A 270 -25.57 -14.88 12.39
C PRO A 270 -25.14 -16.04 13.30
N ASP A 271 -24.49 -17.06 12.71
CA ASP A 271 -24.19 -18.34 13.35
C ASP A 271 -22.67 -18.58 13.51
N GLY A 272 -21.91 -17.51 13.74
CA GLY A 272 -20.47 -17.63 13.97
C GLY A 272 -20.11 -18.28 15.31
N PRO A 273 -18.97 -18.99 15.40
CA PRO A 273 -18.50 -19.60 16.64
C PRO A 273 -18.08 -18.57 17.70
N ILE A 274 -17.86 -17.32 17.28
CA ILE A 274 -17.38 -16.24 18.13
C ILE A 274 -18.52 -15.22 18.25
N ARG A 275 -18.90 -14.85 19.48
CA ARG A 275 -19.92 -13.82 19.74
C ARG A 275 -19.26 -12.46 19.92
N GLY A 276 -19.80 -11.43 19.28
CA GLY A 276 -19.34 -10.05 19.42
C GLY A 276 -20.51 -9.05 19.44
N VAL A 277 -20.22 -7.82 19.86
CA VAL A 277 -21.16 -6.70 19.79
C VAL A 277 -20.60 -5.68 18.82
N VAL A 278 -21.44 -5.23 17.89
CA VAL A 278 -21.13 -4.11 17.01
C VAL A 278 -21.23 -2.82 17.82
N VAL A 279 -20.10 -2.17 18.06
CA VAL A 279 -20.02 -0.93 18.85
C VAL A 279 -20.20 0.31 17.97
N ASP A 280 -19.71 0.26 16.73
CA ASP A 280 -19.72 1.40 15.80
C ASP A 280 -19.77 0.93 14.34
N THR A 281 -20.30 1.75 13.43
CA THR A 281 -20.43 1.44 11.99
C THR A 281 -20.15 2.67 11.13
N ASP A 282 -19.16 2.56 10.25
CA ASP A 282 -18.81 3.60 9.28
C ASP A 282 -19.00 3.09 7.84
N TYR A 283 -19.59 3.91 6.97
CA TYR A 283 -19.79 3.60 5.55
C TYR A 283 -18.72 4.24 4.67
N PHE A 284 -18.01 3.42 3.87
CA PHE A 284 -16.90 3.86 3.01
C PHE A 284 -17.17 3.69 1.50
N GLY A 285 -18.43 3.51 1.10
CA GLY A 285 -18.82 3.29 -0.29
C GLY A 285 -19.07 1.81 -0.65
N PRO A 286 -19.50 1.54 -1.89
CA PRO A 286 -19.81 0.18 -2.33
C PRO A 286 -18.54 -0.67 -2.46
N ARG A 287 -18.55 -1.85 -1.84
CA ARG A 287 -17.53 -2.89 -2.02
C ARG A 287 -17.57 -3.34 -3.50
N GLN A 288 -16.48 -3.20 -4.26
CA GLN A 288 -16.39 -3.90 -5.54
C GLN A 288 -16.23 -5.41 -5.26
N PRO A 289 -17.12 -6.27 -5.75
CA PRO A 289 -16.87 -7.71 -5.75
C PRO A 289 -15.75 -8.01 -6.75
N CYS A 290 -14.65 -8.63 -6.29
CA CYS A 290 -13.69 -9.26 -7.20
C CYS A 290 -14.42 -10.34 -8.02
N GLY A 291 -14.21 -10.34 -9.33
CA GLY A 291 -14.99 -11.07 -10.30
C GLY A 291 -15.04 -12.58 -10.06
N SER A 292 -16.26 -13.12 -10.01
CA SER A 292 -16.54 -14.51 -10.32
C SER A 292 -16.97 -14.59 -11.79
N SER A 293 -16.18 -15.28 -12.62
CA SER A 293 -16.59 -15.70 -13.95
C SER A 293 -17.67 -16.78 -13.85
N SER A 294 -18.90 -16.51 -14.34
CA SER A 294 -19.77 -17.43 -15.10
C SER A 294 -21.18 -16.80 -15.30
N PRO A 295 -21.89 -17.06 -16.41
CA PRO A 295 -22.98 -16.21 -16.90
C PRO A 295 -24.35 -16.70 -16.43
N ARG A 296 -25.15 -15.79 -15.86
CA ARG A 296 -26.60 -15.74 -16.09
C ARG A 296 -27.15 -14.45 -15.52
N ALA A 297 -27.59 -13.57 -16.42
CA ALA A 297 -28.39 -12.43 -16.07
C ALA A 297 -29.73 -12.90 -15.47
N LEU A 298 -30.07 -12.37 -14.30
CA LEU A 298 -31.44 -12.29 -13.81
C LEU A 298 -31.78 -10.80 -13.71
N PRO A 299 -32.96 -10.36 -14.21
CA PRO A 299 -33.31 -8.94 -14.22
C PRO A 299 -33.66 -8.46 -12.80
N PRO A 300 -33.54 -7.16 -12.51
CA PRO A 300 -33.88 -6.59 -11.21
C PRO A 300 -35.39 -6.65 -10.96
N PRO A 301 -35.85 -6.84 -9.71
CA PRO A 301 -37.27 -6.76 -9.39
C PRO A 301 -37.75 -5.31 -9.49
N ALA A 302 -38.82 -5.11 -10.27
CA ALA A 302 -39.60 -3.88 -10.28
C ALA A 302 -40.42 -3.81 -8.98
N HIS A 303 -40.29 -2.72 -8.22
CA HIS A 303 -41.39 -1.93 -7.62
C HIS A 303 -40.80 -0.80 -6.73
N PRO A 304 -41.30 0.45 -6.83
CA PRO A 304 -40.81 1.58 -6.05
C PRO A 304 -41.52 1.68 -4.69
N TRP A 305 -40.76 1.96 -3.64
CA TRP A 305 -41.30 2.32 -2.32
C TRP A 305 -41.79 3.78 -2.34
N PRO A 306 -42.94 4.12 -1.70
CA PRO A 306 -43.49 5.46 -1.76
C PRO A 306 -42.79 6.41 -0.77
N THR A 307 -42.31 7.53 -1.28
CA THR A 307 -41.94 8.74 -0.51
C THR A 307 -43.21 9.42 0.00
N ARG A 308 -43.35 9.55 1.33
CA ARG A 308 -44.29 10.51 1.94
C ARG A 308 -43.59 11.84 2.11
N GLU A 309 -44.01 12.82 1.31
CA GLU A 309 -43.81 14.25 1.55
C GLU A 309 -44.57 14.67 2.81
N VAL A 310 -43.92 15.41 3.70
CA VAL A 310 -44.59 16.23 4.72
C VAL A 310 -44.30 17.68 4.37
N ALA A 311 -45.39 18.40 4.16
CA ALA A 311 -45.46 19.78 3.71
C ALA A 311 -44.90 20.78 4.74
N LYS A 312 -44.37 21.88 4.21
CA LYS A 312 -43.92 23.07 4.92
C LYS A 312 -45.10 23.83 5.54
N SER A 313 -44.93 24.28 6.78
CA SER A 313 -45.53 25.52 7.26
C SER A 313 -44.60 26.20 8.28
N SER A 314 -44.23 27.45 7.99
CA SER A 314 -43.65 28.41 8.93
C SER A 314 -44.81 29.12 9.67
N PRO A 315 -44.60 29.79 10.82
CA PRO A 315 -43.96 31.12 10.81
C PRO A 315 -43.13 31.54 12.05
N SER A 316 -42.22 32.48 11.80
CA SER A 316 -41.77 33.63 12.63
C SER A 316 -41.50 33.53 14.16
N GLY A 317 -40.34 34.05 14.58
CA GLY A 317 -40.29 35.01 15.71
C GLY A 317 -39.19 34.86 16.77
N THR A 318 -38.24 35.80 16.73
CA THR A 318 -37.48 36.41 17.85
C THR A 318 -36.44 35.59 18.64
N GLY A 319 -35.21 36.09 18.66
CA GLY A 319 -34.06 35.48 19.33
C GLY A 319 -33.67 36.12 20.66
N THR A 320 -32.70 35.52 21.35
CA THR A 320 -31.76 36.17 22.28
C THR A 320 -30.61 35.21 22.63
N LEU A 321 -29.37 35.71 22.67
CA LEU A 321 -28.18 35.12 23.33
C LEU A 321 -28.13 35.67 24.77
N PRO A 322 -27.53 34.99 25.78
CA PRO A 322 -26.06 34.99 25.94
C PRO A 322 -25.40 33.75 26.62
N SER A 323 -24.06 33.69 26.55
CA SER A 323 -23.08 32.89 27.35
C SER A 323 -23.00 33.36 28.84
N PRO A 324 -22.21 32.80 29.82
CA PRO A 324 -20.99 31.95 29.73
C PRO A 324 -20.79 30.81 30.80
N SER A 325 -19.65 30.12 30.68
CA SER A 325 -18.89 29.10 31.50
C SER A 325 -18.88 29.25 33.06
N PRO A 326 -18.31 28.35 33.94
CA PRO A 326 -17.13 27.46 33.72
C PRO A 326 -16.92 26.13 34.54
N ALA A 327 -15.95 25.33 34.07
CA ALA A 327 -14.88 24.56 34.76
C ALA A 327 -15.14 23.40 35.76
N ARG A 328 -14.56 22.22 35.44
CA ARG A 328 -13.43 21.50 36.13
C ARG A 328 -13.18 20.16 35.39
N ASN A 329 -12.09 19.98 34.61
CA ASN A 329 -10.73 19.50 34.97
C ASN A 329 -10.75 18.17 35.77
N CYS A 330 -9.98 17.10 35.48
CA CYS A 330 -8.72 16.92 34.74
C CYS A 330 -8.42 15.42 34.50
N ALA A 331 -7.42 15.17 33.64
CA ALA A 331 -6.67 13.92 33.37
C ALA A 331 -7.37 12.85 32.51
N SER A 332 -6.84 12.38 31.37
CA SER A 332 -5.48 12.45 30.84
C SER A 332 -5.52 12.41 29.32
N ALA A 333 -4.87 13.40 28.71
CA ALA A 333 -4.41 13.40 27.33
C ALA A 333 -3.67 12.09 27.00
N TRP A 334 -3.83 11.61 25.77
CA TRP A 334 -2.82 11.08 24.85
C TRP A 334 -3.57 10.36 23.71
N TRP A 335 -3.18 10.65 22.46
CA TRP A 335 -3.66 10.09 21.17
C TRP A 335 -4.87 10.75 20.48
N ALA A 336 -4.61 11.90 19.85
CA ALA A 336 -5.38 12.39 18.70
C ALA A 336 -4.48 12.38 17.44
N LYS A 337 -4.72 11.42 16.54
CA LYS A 337 -4.48 11.56 15.09
C LYS A 337 -5.33 10.55 14.34
N ALA A 338 -5.98 11.06 13.30
CA ALA A 338 -7.19 10.55 12.69
C ALA A 338 -6.97 9.46 11.62
N TRP A 339 -8.04 8.69 11.39
CA TRP A 339 -8.40 7.89 10.19
C TRP A 339 -7.67 6.56 9.93
N ARG A 340 -8.31 5.53 9.36
CA ARG A 340 -9.72 5.17 9.01
C ARG A 340 -9.68 3.68 8.63
N SER A 341 -10.41 2.82 9.33
CA SER A 341 -10.74 1.48 8.83
C SER A 341 -11.94 0.88 9.55
N LEU A 342 -12.68 0.08 8.79
CA LEU A 342 -13.98 -0.50 9.10
C LEU A 342 -14.01 -1.27 10.43
N TRP A 343 -14.98 -0.89 11.26
CA TRP A 343 -15.36 -1.49 12.55
C TRP A 343 -14.30 -1.37 13.65
N ARG A 344 -14.49 -0.44 14.60
CA ARG A 344 -13.87 -0.55 15.93
C ARG A 344 -14.60 -1.63 16.73
N ILE A 345 -14.21 -2.89 16.59
CA ILE A 345 -14.70 -3.97 17.44
C ILE A 345 -13.92 -3.92 18.75
N ARG A 346 -14.57 -3.51 19.85
CA ARG A 346 -14.04 -3.71 21.20
C ARG A 346 -14.63 -5.01 21.74
N ALA A 347 -13.86 -6.09 21.68
CA ALA A 347 -14.24 -7.36 22.30
C ALA A 347 -14.01 -7.26 23.82
N THR A 348 -15.07 -7.04 24.59
CA THR A 348 -15.04 -7.23 26.04
C THR A 348 -15.43 -8.68 26.33
N ALA A 349 -14.46 -9.50 26.75
CA ALA A 349 -14.74 -10.75 27.44
C ALA A 349 -15.10 -10.40 28.88
N GLY A 350 -16.38 -10.52 29.26
CA GLY A 350 -16.82 -10.24 30.62
C GLY A 350 -18.32 -10.37 30.78
N ALA A 351 -18.72 -11.15 31.80
CA ALA A 351 -20.08 -11.55 32.12
C ALA A 351 -21.10 -10.39 32.10
N VAL A 352 -22.30 -10.70 31.61
CA VAL A 352 -23.49 -9.85 31.66
C VAL A 352 -23.89 -9.62 33.12
N PRO A 353 -23.91 -8.37 33.64
CA PRO A 353 -24.74 -8.05 34.78
C PRO A 353 -26.12 -7.68 34.26
N ASP A 354 -27.12 -8.43 34.68
CA ASP A 354 -28.52 -8.08 34.49
C ASP A 354 -28.82 -6.69 35.08
N ARG A 355 -29.62 -5.92 34.34
CA ARG A 355 -30.27 -4.63 34.66
C ARG A 355 -29.54 -3.37 34.17
N CYS A 356 -29.96 -2.88 33.00
CA CYS A 356 -30.11 -1.44 32.75
C CYS A 356 -31.34 -1.16 31.86
N ALA A 357 -32.00 -0.04 32.19
CA ALA A 357 -33.36 0.40 31.83
C ALA A 357 -33.62 0.68 30.33
N PRO A 358 -34.89 0.84 29.92
CA PRO A 358 -35.29 0.88 28.52
C PRO A 358 -35.17 2.31 28.01
N HIS A 359 -34.18 2.64 27.18
CA HIS A 359 -34.18 3.74 26.18
C HIS A 359 -32.76 3.88 25.56
N CYS A 360 -32.24 2.79 25.01
CA CYS A 360 -31.10 2.83 24.09
C CYS A 360 -31.34 1.80 22.99
N GLY A 361 -31.18 2.23 21.73
CA GLY A 361 -31.42 1.42 20.55
C GLY A 361 -30.67 0.09 20.62
N ARG A 362 -31.35 -0.99 20.20
CA ARG A 362 -30.89 -2.38 20.28
C ARG A 362 -29.43 -2.51 19.82
N ALA A 363 -28.52 -2.79 20.75
CA ALA A 363 -27.21 -3.33 20.43
C ALA A 363 -27.42 -4.72 19.82
N SER A 364 -27.28 -4.83 18.52
CA SER A 364 -27.39 -6.12 17.82
C SER A 364 -26.14 -6.95 18.11
N VAL A 365 -26.31 -8.01 18.90
CA VAL A 365 -25.28 -9.04 19.08
C VAL A 365 -25.13 -9.76 17.75
N ALA A 366 -23.96 -9.66 17.14
CA ALA A 366 -23.67 -10.29 15.85
C ALA A 366 -22.54 -11.28 16.05
N ALA A 367 -22.76 -12.53 15.62
CA ALA A 367 -21.68 -13.50 15.66
C ALA A 367 -20.66 -13.21 14.54
N ILE A 368 -19.41 -13.56 14.79
CA ILE A 368 -18.28 -13.31 13.90
C ILE A 368 -17.79 -14.67 13.42
N VAL A 369 -17.70 -14.82 12.10
CA VAL A 369 -17.07 -15.94 11.42
C VAL A 369 -15.74 -15.44 10.85
N ILE A 370 -14.64 -15.95 11.39
CA ILE A 370 -13.32 -15.72 10.82
C ILE A 370 -13.12 -16.77 9.72
N TYR A 371 -12.97 -16.33 8.47
CA TYR A 371 -12.67 -17.24 7.36
C TYR A 371 -11.17 -17.50 7.31
N GLN A 372 -10.78 -18.76 7.42
CA GLN A 372 -9.42 -19.17 7.10
C GLN A 372 -9.20 -19.11 5.59
N GLN A 373 -8.61 -18.03 5.12
CA GLN A 373 -7.62 -18.14 4.06
C GLN A 373 -6.30 -17.54 4.55
N GLN A 374 -5.39 -18.47 4.87
CA GLN A 374 -3.94 -18.31 4.95
C GLN A 374 -3.25 -17.85 6.24
N GLU A 375 -1.95 -18.16 6.21
CA GLU A 375 -0.97 -18.35 7.28
C GLU A 375 -0.73 -17.10 8.14
N VAL A 376 -1.00 -17.23 9.43
CA VAL A 376 -0.65 -16.24 10.46
C VAL A 376 0.86 -16.26 10.66
N SER A 377 1.53 -15.11 10.58
CA SER A 377 2.95 -14.98 10.94
C SER A 377 3.15 -14.61 12.41
N PRO A 378 4.19 -15.14 13.07
CA PRO A 378 4.66 -14.62 14.35
C PRO A 378 5.08 -13.17 14.21
N MET A 379 4.72 -12.36 15.19
CA MET A 379 5.39 -11.09 15.44
C MET A 379 6.07 -11.18 16.80
N ASN A 380 7.25 -11.81 16.79
CA ASN A 380 8.16 -11.98 17.92
C ASN A 380 7.61 -12.73 19.15
N ALA A 381 8.40 -13.68 19.65
CA ALA A 381 8.24 -14.19 21.02
C ALA A 381 8.69 -13.08 21.98
N VAL A 382 7.81 -12.65 22.89
CA VAL A 382 8.20 -11.78 24.00
C VAL A 382 9.13 -12.61 24.89
N SER A 383 10.43 -12.32 24.83
CA SER A 383 11.40 -12.91 25.76
C SER A 383 11.14 -12.31 27.14
N ALA A 384 10.37 -13.02 27.96
CA ALA A 384 10.24 -12.73 29.37
C ALA A 384 11.55 -13.15 30.08
N MET A 385 12.47 -12.19 30.26
CA MET A 385 13.52 -12.31 31.29
C MET A 385 13.01 -11.66 32.57
N GLY A 386 12.97 -12.41 33.68
CA GLY A 386 12.70 -11.78 34.98
C GLY A 386 12.34 -12.64 36.22
N ALA A 387 12.80 -13.89 36.33
CA ALA A 387 13.10 -14.60 37.61
C ALA A 387 11.95 -14.94 38.61
N PRO A 388 12.18 -15.89 39.55
CA PRO A 388 11.17 -16.82 40.04
C PRO A 388 10.51 -16.39 41.36
N LEU A 389 9.27 -16.80 41.58
CA LEU A 389 8.70 -16.89 42.92
C LEU A 389 8.03 -18.24 43.14
N GLN A 390 8.48 -18.85 44.23
CA GLN A 390 8.22 -20.17 44.73
C GLN A 390 6.74 -20.47 44.96
N SER A 391 6.40 -21.75 44.77
CA SER A 391 5.41 -22.55 45.51
C SER A 391 4.34 -21.81 46.32
N THR A 392 3.07 -22.05 45.99
CA THR A 392 2.07 -22.48 46.98
C THR A 392 0.91 -23.13 46.23
N ILE A 393 0.81 -24.45 46.36
CA ILE A 393 -0.39 -25.22 46.10
C ILE A 393 -1.40 -24.84 47.18
N ALA A 394 -2.53 -24.25 46.80
CA ALA A 394 -3.70 -24.17 47.66
C ALA A 394 -4.91 -24.67 46.86
N ARG A 395 -5.29 -25.92 47.16
CA ARG A 395 -6.62 -26.47 46.89
C ARG A 395 -7.65 -25.58 47.56
N LEU A 396 -8.75 -25.29 46.87
CA LEU A 396 -10.03 -25.01 47.51
C LEU A 396 -11.14 -25.66 46.68
N ASN A 397 -11.71 -26.68 47.32
CA ASN A 397 -12.98 -27.41 47.18
C ASN A 397 -13.88 -27.17 45.97
#